data_AF-A0A257M0N1-F1
#
_entry.id   AF-A0A257M0N1-F1
#
_cell.length_a   1.000
_cell.length_b   1.000
_cell.length_c   1.000
_cell.angle_alpha   90.00
_cell.angle_beta   90.00
_cell.angle_gamma   90.00
#
_symmetry.space_group_name_H-M   'P 1'
#
loop_
_entity.id
_entity.type
_entity.pdbx_description
1 polymer ?
#
loop_
_entity_poly.entity_id
_entity_poly.type
_entity_poly.pdbx_seq_one_letter_code
_entity_poly.pdbx_strand_id
1 'polypeptide(L)'
;MSPLPQKKKSAEEIAKLREDMGLPPGTVETTPEPEPAPAPIAEPEPPRPRAEPKPVRSLRRSERQAPAEPHISSTESWASSLPAQRRSENELEKIRQREAMQALVTDVPPAVAQLQAITAHPVLLALGYVLVIGGAIGFIAVEDYAQIKPEAYALGGSVAGLLVALFITLRKVRSRHHAGFIAMIALVVLVFTVFHHFNNFNPTHAS
;
A
#
# COMPACT_ATOMS: atom_id res chain seq x y z
N MET A 1 6.01 30.22 20.68
CA MET A 1 6.46 29.49 19.48
C MET A 1 6.18 30.36 18.27
N SER A 2 7.22 30.89 17.64
CA SER A 2 7.09 31.75 16.46
C SER A 2 6.73 30.93 15.22
N PRO A 3 5.74 31.34 14.42
CA PRO A 3 5.43 30.66 13.16
C PRO A 3 6.57 30.87 12.16
N LEU A 4 7.01 29.79 11.53
CA LEU A 4 8.04 29.81 10.48
C LEU A 4 7.56 30.67 9.30
N PRO A 5 8.41 31.57 8.75
CA PRO A 5 8.03 32.41 7.63
C PRO A 5 7.89 31.56 6.36
N GLN A 6 6.64 31.36 5.91
CA GLN A 6 6.37 30.85 4.57
C GLN A 6 6.73 31.93 3.54
N LYS A 7 7.99 31.93 3.07
CA LYS A 7 8.38 32.70 1.89
C LYS A 7 7.70 32.09 0.67
N LYS A 8 6.58 32.68 0.26
CA LYS A 8 6.01 32.47 -1.08
C LYS A 8 7.04 32.99 -2.09
N LYS A 9 7.79 32.10 -2.71
CA LYS A 9 8.67 32.45 -3.83
C LYS A 9 7.81 33.02 -4.96
N SER A 10 8.18 34.18 -5.47
CA SER A 10 7.43 34.86 -6.53
C SER A 10 7.54 34.07 -7.84
N ALA A 11 6.53 34.19 -8.70
CA ALA A 11 6.46 33.47 -9.98
C ALA A 11 7.71 33.72 -10.87
N GLU A 12 8.36 34.87 -10.73
CA GLU A 12 9.61 35.21 -11.41
C GLU A 12 10.81 34.37 -10.94
N GLU A 13 10.90 34.03 -9.65
CA GLU A 13 12.00 33.20 -9.13
C GLU A 13 11.88 31.75 -9.65
N ILE A 14 10.63 31.27 -9.82
CA ILE A 14 10.34 29.96 -10.41
C ILE A 14 10.69 29.94 -11.90
N ALA A 15 10.43 31.05 -12.62
CA ALA A 15 10.81 31.17 -14.03
C ALA A 15 12.35 31.15 -14.20
N LYS A 16 13.08 31.85 -13.35
CA LYS A 16 14.55 31.89 -13.37
C LYS A 16 15.19 30.54 -13.02
N LEU A 17 14.58 29.79 -12.09
CA LEU A 17 14.96 28.40 -11.77
C LEU A 17 14.68 27.43 -12.94
N ARG A 18 13.68 27.71 -13.76
CA ARG A 18 13.36 26.91 -14.96
C ARG A 18 14.36 27.14 -16.08
N GLU A 19 14.82 28.38 -16.23
CA GLU A 19 15.84 28.79 -17.20
C GLU A 19 17.21 28.19 -16.84
N ASP A 20 17.59 28.19 -15.55
CA ASP A 20 18.84 27.59 -15.06
C ASP A 20 18.88 26.06 -15.23
N MET A 21 17.71 25.40 -15.29
CA MET A 21 17.59 23.96 -15.56
C MET A 21 17.49 23.61 -17.06
N GLY A 22 17.65 24.58 -17.97
CA GLY A 22 17.76 24.33 -19.41
C GLY A 22 16.49 23.78 -20.07
N LEU A 23 15.32 24.00 -19.47
CA LEU A 23 14.03 23.54 -20.01
C LEU A 23 13.53 24.55 -21.07
N PRO A 24 13.22 24.12 -22.31
CA PRO A 24 12.70 25.03 -23.33
C PRO A 24 11.33 25.60 -22.92
N PRO A 25 11.02 26.87 -23.25
CA PRO A 25 9.73 27.45 -22.97
C PRO A 25 8.67 26.73 -23.80
N GLY A 26 7.76 26.03 -23.12
CA GLY A 26 6.61 25.39 -23.74
C GLY A 26 5.73 26.43 -24.44
N THR A 27 5.54 26.20 -25.73
CA THR A 27 4.61 26.88 -26.63
C THR A 27 3.23 27.04 -26.02
N VAL A 28 2.82 28.28 -25.79
CA VAL A 28 1.42 28.65 -25.57
C VAL A 28 0.76 28.64 -26.95
N GLU A 29 -0.02 27.60 -27.23
CA GLU A 29 -0.91 27.56 -28.39
C GLU A 29 -2.00 28.65 -28.23
N THR A 30 -1.80 29.72 -29.01
CA THR A 30 -2.80 30.44 -29.82
C THR A 30 -4.24 30.50 -29.33
N THR A 31 -4.54 31.64 -28.71
CA THR A 31 -5.77 32.44 -28.90
C THR A 31 -6.13 32.61 -30.38
N PRO A 32 -7.42 32.58 -30.73
CA PRO A 32 -7.95 33.42 -31.81
C PRO A 32 -8.85 34.55 -31.29
N GLU A 33 -8.72 35.66 -32.00
CA GLU A 33 -9.24 37.03 -31.88
C GLU A 33 -10.77 37.18 -32.17
N PRO A 34 -11.43 38.32 -31.84
CA PRO A 34 -12.90 38.45 -31.71
C PRO A 34 -13.62 39.17 -32.89
N GLU A 35 -14.91 38.84 -33.12
CA GLU A 35 -16.07 39.70 -33.53
C GLU A 35 -17.25 38.85 -34.06
N PRO A 36 -18.51 39.32 -34.21
CA PRO A 36 -19.38 40.17 -33.37
C PRO A 36 -20.78 39.50 -33.08
N ALA A 37 -21.58 40.11 -32.19
CA ALA A 37 -22.94 39.72 -31.72
C ALA A 37 -24.03 39.77 -32.83
N PRO A 38 -25.33 39.36 -32.67
CA PRO A 38 -26.13 39.25 -31.42
C PRO A 38 -27.23 38.15 -31.33
N ALA A 39 -27.69 37.84 -30.11
CA ALA A 39 -29.12 37.78 -29.72
C ALA A 39 -29.28 37.53 -28.20
N PRO A 40 -30.32 38.06 -27.55
CA PRO A 40 -30.35 38.33 -26.11
C PRO A 40 -31.25 37.33 -25.36
N ILE A 41 -30.72 36.52 -24.43
CA ILE A 41 -31.58 35.71 -23.54
C ILE A 41 -30.96 35.59 -22.13
N ALA A 42 -31.74 36.08 -21.16
CA ALA A 42 -31.79 35.77 -19.74
C ALA A 42 -30.59 36.10 -18.83
N GLU A 43 -30.78 37.22 -18.12
CA GLU A 43 -30.23 37.57 -16.81
C GLU A 43 -30.13 36.36 -15.84
N PRO A 44 -28.95 36.07 -15.27
CA PRO A 44 -28.81 35.00 -14.29
C PRO A 44 -29.30 35.45 -12.90
N GLU A 45 -30.26 34.71 -12.33
CA GLU A 45 -30.73 34.87 -10.95
C GLU A 45 -29.57 34.88 -9.93
N PRO A 46 -29.68 35.68 -8.85
CA PRO A 46 -28.64 35.81 -7.84
C PRO A 46 -28.42 34.49 -7.06
N PRO A 47 -27.15 34.14 -6.75
CA PRO A 47 -26.84 32.91 -6.03
C PRO A 47 -27.34 32.96 -4.58
N ARG A 48 -28.06 31.91 -4.16
CA ARG A 48 -28.53 31.71 -2.78
C ARG A 48 -27.33 31.70 -1.80
N PRO A 49 -27.49 32.23 -0.56
CA PRO A 49 -26.42 32.28 0.42
C PRO A 49 -25.90 30.88 0.79
N ARG A 50 -24.58 30.72 0.76
CA ARG A 50 -23.86 29.51 1.16
C ARG A 50 -24.10 29.22 2.65
N ALA A 51 -24.44 27.98 2.97
CA ALA A 51 -24.53 27.49 4.35
C ALA A 51 -23.19 27.67 5.09
N GLU A 52 -23.26 28.21 6.30
CA GLU A 52 -22.11 28.43 7.17
C GLU A 52 -21.45 27.10 7.58
N PRO A 53 -20.11 27.01 7.59
CA PRO A 53 -19.42 25.79 7.99
C PRO A 53 -19.52 25.56 9.50
N LYS A 54 -20.05 24.39 9.89
CA LYS A 54 -20.08 23.90 11.28
C LYS A 54 -18.68 23.94 11.92
N PRO A 55 -18.50 24.56 13.10
CA PRO A 55 -17.22 24.54 13.79
C PRO A 55 -16.91 23.13 14.29
N VAL A 56 -15.84 22.54 13.77
CA VAL A 56 -15.34 21.23 14.21
C VAL A 56 -14.67 21.40 15.57
N ARG A 57 -15.28 20.72 16.55
CA ARG A 57 -14.86 20.53 17.94
C ARG A 57 -13.35 20.29 18.04
N SER A 58 -12.64 21.24 18.64
CA SER A 58 -11.18 21.22 18.77
C SER A 58 -10.70 20.00 19.57
N LEU A 59 -9.70 19.31 19.00
CA LEU A 59 -8.90 18.23 19.56
C LEU A 59 -8.04 18.72 20.75
N ARG A 60 -8.68 19.19 21.83
CA ARG A 60 -7.99 19.79 22.99
C ARG A 60 -7.89 18.83 24.19
N ARG A 61 -7.83 17.52 23.94
CA ARG A 61 -7.80 16.49 25.01
C ARG A 61 -6.55 15.61 25.03
N SER A 62 -5.70 15.61 23.99
CA SER A 62 -4.51 14.74 23.92
C SER A 62 -3.22 15.35 24.48
N GLU A 63 -3.17 16.64 24.81
CA GLU A 63 -1.96 17.29 25.37
C GLU A 63 -1.89 17.30 26.91
N ARG A 64 -2.87 16.75 27.63
CA ARG A 64 -2.86 16.76 29.11
C ARG A 64 -2.19 15.54 29.78
N GLN A 65 -1.69 14.57 29.01
CA GLN A 65 -0.91 13.47 29.60
C GLN A 65 0.58 13.83 29.49
N ALA A 66 1.06 14.65 30.43
CA ALA A 66 2.48 14.67 30.73
C ALA A 66 2.90 13.23 31.09
N PRO A 67 4.01 12.70 30.53
CA PRO A 67 4.59 11.48 31.08
C PRO A 67 4.88 11.74 32.55
N ALA A 68 4.32 10.90 33.43
CA ALA A 68 4.76 10.86 34.81
C ALA A 68 6.30 10.72 34.78
N GLU A 69 7.00 11.69 35.36
CA GLU A 69 8.42 11.53 35.61
C GLU A 69 8.61 10.20 36.35
N PRO A 70 9.47 9.30 35.87
CA PRO A 70 9.78 8.11 36.64
C PRO A 70 10.43 8.61 37.93
N HIS A 71 9.74 8.43 39.06
CA HIS A 71 10.35 8.46 40.37
C HIS A 71 11.43 7.37 40.39
N ILE A 72 12.67 7.77 40.09
CA ILE A 72 13.83 6.93 40.34
C ILE A 72 13.98 6.92 41.87
N SER A 73 13.37 5.92 42.49
CA SER A 73 13.59 5.56 43.89
C SER A 73 15.08 5.24 44.06
N SER A 74 15.83 6.20 44.58
CA SER A 74 17.27 6.14 44.81
C SER A 74 17.59 5.36 46.09
N THR A 75 17.12 4.12 46.17
CA THR A 75 17.46 3.21 47.27
C THR A 75 17.51 1.75 46.78
N GLU A 76 18.38 1.47 45.82
CA GLU A 76 18.96 0.13 45.69
C GLU A 76 20.45 0.35 45.48
N SER A 77 21.22 0.04 46.52
CA SER A 77 22.67 0.00 46.45
C SER A 77 23.06 -1.14 45.51
N TRP A 78 23.22 -0.82 44.24
CA TRP A 78 23.99 -1.63 43.31
C TRP A 78 25.41 -1.68 43.86
N ALA A 79 25.69 -2.69 44.68
CA ALA A 79 27.04 -3.19 44.84
C ALA A 79 27.50 -3.54 43.41
N SER A 80 28.18 -2.57 42.79
CA SER A 80 28.75 -2.65 41.47
C SER A 80 29.93 -3.60 41.55
N SER A 81 29.63 -4.89 41.66
CA SER A 81 30.55 -5.95 41.27
C SER A 81 30.70 -5.84 39.76
N LEU A 82 31.49 -4.85 39.32
CA LEU A 82 31.99 -4.79 37.96
C LEU A 82 32.63 -6.17 37.71
N PRO A 83 32.20 -6.89 36.65
CA PRO A 83 32.77 -8.19 36.36
C PRO A 83 34.29 -8.03 36.23
N ALA A 84 35.03 -8.54 37.21
CA ALA A 84 36.49 -8.43 37.26
C ALA A 84 37.17 -9.18 36.10
N GLN A 85 36.40 -9.99 35.38
CA GLN A 85 36.84 -10.74 34.24
C GLN A 85 36.87 -9.84 33.00
N ARG A 86 38.08 -9.37 32.66
CA ARG A 86 38.37 -8.72 31.39
C ARG A 86 38.04 -9.71 30.27
N ARG A 87 36.98 -9.42 29.49
CA ARG A 87 36.61 -10.23 28.32
C ARG A 87 37.74 -10.21 27.32
N SER A 88 37.96 -11.34 26.65
CA SER A 88 38.96 -11.42 25.59
C SER A 88 38.55 -10.51 24.42
N GLU A 89 39.53 -9.94 23.70
CA GLU A 89 39.24 -9.08 22.52
C GLU A 89 38.36 -9.80 21.49
N ASN A 90 38.56 -11.11 21.32
CA ASN A 90 37.76 -11.95 20.42
C ASN A 90 36.29 -12.10 20.90
N GLU A 91 36.07 -12.12 22.22
CA GLU A 91 34.72 -12.13 22.78
C GLU A 91 34.03 -10.77 22.61
N LEU A 92 34.77 -9.67 22.79
CA LEU A 92 34.29 -8.30 22.54
C LEU A 92 33.89 -8.11 21.07
N GLU A 93 34.67 -8.62 20.13
CA GLU A 93 34.38 -8.55 18.71
C GLU A 93 33.09 -9.31 18.35
N LYS A 94 32.89 -10.50 18.94
CA LYS A 94 31.63 -11.26 18.79
C LYS A 94 30.43 -10.52 19.37
N ILE A 95 30.60 -9.81 20.48
CA ILE A 95 29.53 -9.00 21.09
C ILE A 95 29.19 -7.82 20.17
N ARG A 96 30.19 -7.06 19.70
CA ARG A 96 29.97 -5.96 18.74
C ARG A 96 29.29 -6.46 17.46
N GLN A 97 29.67 -7.64 16.97
CA GLN A 97 29.05 -8.25 15.79
C GLN A 97 27.57 -8.61 16.04
N ARG A 98 27.24 -9.19 17.21
CA ARG A 98 25.85 -9.45 17.59
C ARG A 98 25.04 -8.17 17.76
N GLU A 99 25.62 -7.15 18.40
CA GLU A 99 24.98 -5.84 18.59
C GLU A 99 24.76 -5.14 17.26
N ALA A 100 25.70 -5.21 16.31
CA ALA A 100 25.54 -4.68 14.96
C ALA A 100 24.41 -5.38 14.20
N MET A 101 24.33 -6.71 14.29
CA MET A 101 23.20 -7.46 13.70
C MET A 101 21.87 -7.18 14.39
N GLN A 102 21.89 -6.98 15.71
CA GLN A 102 20.68 -6.68 16.47
C GLN A 102 20.18 -5.26 16.19
N ALA A 103 21.08 -4.28 16.07
CA ALA A 103 20.77 -2.90 15.67
C ALA A 103 20.08 -2.87 14.30
N LEU A 104 20.58 -3.65 13.33
CA LEU A 104 19.94 -3.83 12.02
C LEU A 104 18.50 -4.38 12.10
N VAL A 105 18.17 -5.14 13.16
CA VAL A 105 16.84 -5.73 13.38
C VAL A 105 15.94 -4.82 14.24
N THR A 106 16.51 -4.10 15.21
CA THR A 106 15.75 -3.26 16.16
C THR A 106 15.51 -1.83 15.70
N ASP A 107 16.18 -1.36 14.64
CA ASP A 107 15.94 -0.03 14.07
C ASP A 107 14.59 0.10 13.33
N VAL A 108 13.73 -0.92 13.38
CA VAL A 108 12.35 -0.81 12.90
C VAL A 108 11.57 0.04 13.90
N PRO A 109 11.14 1.28 13.52
CA PRO A 109 10.39 2.14 14.43
C PRO A 109 9.14 1.42 14.93
N PRO A 110 8.69 1.64 16.18
CA PRO A 110 7.50 0.99 16.72
C PRO A 110 6.25 1.23 15.86
N ALA A 111 6.20 2.36 15.14
CA ALA A 111 5.19 2.64 14.12
C ALA A 111 5.21 1.61 12.98
N VAL A 112 6.38 1.26 12.46
CA VAL A 112 6.54 0.30 11.35
C VAL A 112 6.23 -1.13 11.82
N ALA A 113 6.58 -1.50 13.05
CA ALA A 113 6.21 -2.79 13.64
C ALA A 113 4.68 -2.96 13.73
N GLN A 114 3.95 -1.90 14.13
CA GLN A 114 2.48 -1.91 14.12
C GLN A 114 1.91 -2.02 12.70
N LEU A 115 2.52 -1.36 11.70
CA LEU A 115 2.12 -1.53 10.30
C LEU A 115 2.31 -2.96 9.79
N GLN A 116 3.41 -3.63 10.17
CA GLN A 116 3.67 -5.02 9.79
C GLN A 116 2.63 -5.98 10.39
N ALA A 117 2.19 -5.74 11.63
CA ALA A 117 1.13 -6.53 12.25
C ALA A 117 -0.22 -6.44 11.50
N ILE A 118 -0.51 -5.30 10.87
CA ILE A 118 -1.76 -5.05 10.13
C ILE A 118 -1.66 -5.49 8.65
N THR A 119 -0.45 -5.52 8.10
CA THR A 119 -0.21 -5.89 6.70
C THR A 119 -0.11 -7.41 6.54
N ALA A 120 -0.61 -7.95 5.41
CA ALA A 120 -0.40 -9.35 5.07
C ALA A 120 1.07 -9.60 4.76
N HIS A 121 1.58 -10.79 5.13
CA HIS A 121 2.95 -11.18 4.80
C HIS A 121 3.10 -11.27 3.26
N PRO A 122 4.17 -10.72 2.66
CA PRO A 122 4.33 -10.69 1.20
C PRO A 122 4.32 -12.10 0.59
N VAL A 123 4.84 -13.10 1.31
CA VAL A 123 4.80 -14.51 0.90
C VAL A 123 3.37 -15.03 0.75
N LEU A 124 2.45 -14.63 1.64
CA LEU A 124 1.06 -15.07 1.58
C LEU A 124 0.35 -14.45 0.37
N LEU A 125 0.68 -13.20 0.04
CA LEU A 125 0.18 -12.55 -1.18
C LEU A 125 0.70 -13.27 -2.43
N ALA A 126 2.02 -13.50 -2.49
CA ALA A 126 2.64 -14.22 -3.60
C ALA A 126 2.03 -15.61 -3.79
N LEU A 127 1.81 -16.35 -2.70
CA LEU A 127 1.16 -17.66 -2.73
C LEU A 127 -0.24 -17.58 -3.36
N GLY A 128 -1.06 -16.60 -2.96
CA GLY A 128 -2.39 -16.41 -3.54
C GLY A 128 -2.36 -16.15 -5.04
N TYR A 129 -1.47 -15.28 -5.51
CA TYR A 129 -1.32 -15.00 -6.94
C TYR A 129 -0.80 -16.23 -7.72
N VAL A 130 0.21 -16.91 -7.19
CA VAL A 130 0.81 -18.08 -7.84
C VAL A 130 -0.21 -19.22 -7.94
N LEU A 131 -1.07 -19.43 -6.95
CA LEU A 131 -2.12 -20.44 -7.02
C LEU A 131 -3.12 -20.17 -8.14
N VAL A 132 -3.60 -18.93 -8.27
CA VAL A 132 -4.58 -18.57 -9.31
C VAL A 132 -3.96 -18.57 -10.70
N ILE A 133 -2.80 -17.91 -10.85
CA ILE A 133 -2.10 -17.81 -12.13
C ILE A 133 -1.59 -19.19 -12.55
N GLY A 134 -1.02 -19.96 -11.62
CA GLY A 134 -0.57 -21.33 -11.87
C GLY A 134 -1.70 -22.26 -12.26
N GLY A 135 -2.88 -22.12 -11.65
CA GLY A 135 -4.08 -22.85 -12.06
C GLY A 135 -4.51 -22.50 -13.48
N ALA A 136 -4.50 -21.22 -13.85
CA ALA A 136 -4.81 -20.76 -15.22
C ALA A 136 -3.76 -21.23 -16.25
N ILE A 137 -2.47 -21.20 -15.91
CA ILE A 137 -1.41 -21.71 -16.78
C ILE A 137 -1.56 -23.23 -16.94
N GLY A 138 -1.81 -23.96 -15.85
CA GLY A 138 -2.01 -25.41 -15.89
C GLY A 138 -3.21 -25.81 -16.76
N PHE A 139 -4.27 -25.00 -16.75
CA PHE A 139 -5.41 -25.19 -17.63
C PHE A 139 -5.06 -25.10 -19.13
N ILE A 140 -4.14 -24.19 -19.50
CA ILE A 140 -3.75 -23.97 -20.90
C ILE A 140 -2.65 -24.95 -21.34
N ALA A 141 -1.69 -25.25 -20.46
CA ALA A 141 -0.43 -25.88 -20.85
C ALA A 141 -0.40 -27.41 -20.70
N VAL A 142 -1.40 -28.01 -20.04
CA VAL A 142 -1.32 -29.43 -19.61
C VAL A 142 -2.10 -30.39 -20.51
N GLU A 143 -2.61 -29.94 -21.66
CA GLU A 143 -3.39 -30.80 -22.57
C GLU A 143 -2.64 -32.10 -22.96
N ASP A 144 -1.30 -32.07 -23.05
CA ASP A 144 -0.52 -33.22 -23.54
C ASP A 144 0.29 -33.98 -22.47
N TYR A 145 0.50 -33.41 -21.27
CA TYR A 145 1.53 -33.91 -20.34
C TYR A 145 1.01 -34.70 -19.14
N ALA A 146 -0.28 -34.62 -18.79
CA ALA A 146 -0.79 -35.28 -17.59
C ALA A 146 -2.13 -35.97 -17.83
N GLN A 147 -2.35 -37.12 -17.18
CA GLN A 147 -3.66 -37.79 -17.11
C GLN A 147 -4.70 -37.00 -16.27
N ILE A 148 -4.35 -35.78 -15.85
CA ILE A 148 -5.20 -34.92 -15.05
C ILE A 148 -5.93 -33.99 -16.00
N LYS A 149 -7.26 -33.94 -15.89
CA LYS A 149 -8.09 -33.03 -16.70
C LYS A 149 -7.63 -31.58 -16.48
N PRO A 150 -7.45 -30.76 -17.53
CA PRO A 150 -6.97 -29.38 -17.41
C PRO A 150 -7.88 -28.53 -16.48
N GLU A 151 -9.17 -28.81 -16.48
CA GLU A 151 -10.18 -28.19 -15.61
C GLU A 151 -9.86 -28.34 -14.11
N ALA A 152 -9.21 -29.44 -13.70
CA ALA A 152 -8.87 -29.68 -12.31
C ALA A 152 -7.80 -28.69 -11.80
N TYR A 153 -6.87 -28.26 -12.67
CA TYR A 153 -5.86 -27.25 -12.32
C TYR A 153 -6.47 -25.86 -12.15
N ALA A 154 -7.35 -25.46 -13.07
CA ALA A 154 -8.06 -24.18 -12.97
C ALA A 154 -8.92 -24.13 -11.71
N LEU A 155 -9.73 -25.18 -11.50
CA LEU A 155 -10.63 -25.27 -10.34
C LEU A 155 -9.82 -25.29 -9.03
N GLY A 156 -8.81 -26.16 -8.94
CA GLY A 156 -7.98 -26.30 -7.74
C GLY A 156 -7.24 -25.00 -7.40
N GLY A 157 -6.58 -24.39 -8.40
CA GLY A 157 -5.84 -23.14 -8.24
C GLY A 157 -6.74 -21.96 -7.85
N SER A 158 -7.89 -21.79 -8.53
CA SER A 158 -8.84 -20.72 -8.21
C SER A 158 -9.51 -20.90 -6.85
N VAL A 159 -9.91 -22.11 -6.47
CA VAL A 159 -10.50 -22.37 -5.14
C VAL A 159 -9.47 -22.13 -4.05
N ALA A 160 -8.25 -22.66 -4.19
CA ALA A 160 -7.17 -22.42 -3.23
C ALA A 160 -6.84 -20.93 -3.10
N GLY A 161 -6.75 -20.21 -4.23
CA GLY A 161 -6.56 -18.76 -4.26
C GLY A 161 -7.66 -17.98 -3.57
N LEU A 162 -8.93 -18.37 -3.75
CA LEU A 162 -10.08 -17.76 -3.06
C LEU A 162 -10.04 -17.98 -1.55
N LEU A 163 -9.61 -19.15 -1.09
CA LEU A 163 -9.43 -19.41 0.34
C LEU A 163 -8.35 -18.48 0.94
N VAL A 164 -7.24 -18.27 0.22
CA VAL A 164 -6.19 -17.33 0.64
C VAL A 164 -6.73 -15.89 0.64
N ALA A 165 -7.46 -15.48 -0.41
CA ALA A 165 -8.07 -14.16 -0.48
C ALA A 165 -9.08 -13.93 0.65
N LEU A 166 -9.92 -14.92 0.97
CA LEU A 166 -10.87 -14.87 2.07
C LEU A 166 -10.14 -14.71 3.41
N PHE A 167 -9.10 -15.50 3.64
CA PHE A 167 -8.28 -15.40 4.85
C PHE A 167 -7.67 -14.00 5.02
N ILE A 168 -7.09 -13.43 3.94
CA ILE A 168 -6.53 -12.07 3.96
C ILE A 168 -7.62 -11.04 4.27
N THR A 169 -8.80 -11.16 3.66
CA THR A 169 -9.91 -10.21 3.82
C THR A 169 -10.42 -10.16 5.27
N LEU A 170 -10.47 -11.32 5.94
CA LEU A 170 -10.92 -11.45 7.33
C LEU A 170 -9.86 -10.97 8.34
N ARG A 171 -8.58 -11.30 8.11
CA ARG A 171 -7.52 -11.06 9.10
C ARG A 171 -6.76 -9.73 8.90
N LYS A 172 -6.76 -9.15 7.70
CA LYS A 172 -5.85 -8.06 7.32
C LYS A 172 -6.58 -6.94 6.56
N VAL A 173 -7.13 -5.97 7.31
CA VAL A 173 -7.94 -4.86 6.76
C VAL A 173 -7.20 -4.05 5.69
N ARG A 174 -5.90 -3.78 5.89
CA ARG A 174 -5.10 -2.97 4.95
C ARG A 174 -4.83 -3.68 3.61
N SER A 175 -4.80 -5.02 3.62
CA SER A 175 -4.49 -5.83 2.43
C SER A 175 -5.73 -6.29 1.65
N ARG A 176 -6.92 -5.77 1.98
CA ARG A 176 -8.19 -6.10 1.30
C ARG A 176 -8.16 -5.82 -0.19
N HIS A 177 -7.42 -4.80 -0.64
CA HIS A 177 -7.28 -4.50 -2.07
C HIS A 177 -6.64 -5.67 -2.83
N HIS A 178 -5.56 -6.25 -2.33
CA HIS A 178 -4.93 -7.42 -2.96
C HIS A 178 -5.82 -8.65 -2.93
N ALA A 179 -6.52 -8.88 -1.82
CA ALA A 179 -7.50 -9.97 -1.74
C ALA A 179 -8.61 -9.80 -2.79
N GLY A 180 -9.09 -8.58 -2.99
CA GLY A 180 -10.04 -8.25 -4.05
C GLY A 180 -9.50 -8.55 -5.45
N PHE A 181 -8.25 -8.18 -5.74
CA PHE A 181 -7.62 -8.53 -7.02
C PHE A 181 -7.47 -10.03 -7.22
N ILE A 182 -6.98 -10.77 -6.22
CA ILE A 182 -6.85 -12.22 -6.28
C ILE A 182 -8.22 -12.87 -6.53
N ALA A 183 -9.25 -12.43 -5.81
CA ALA A 183 -10.61 -12.94 -5.98
C ALA A 183 -11.17 -12.63 -7.38
N MET A 184 -10.93 -11.43 -7.91
CA MET A 184 -11.36 -11.05 -9.25
C MET A 184 -10.71 -11.93 -10.32
N ILE A 185 -9.39 -12.14 -10.27
CA ILE A 185 -8.69 -13.02 -11.21
C ILE A 185 -9.22 -14.46 -11.09
N ALA A 186 -9.38 -14.97 -9.85
CA ALA A 186 -9.87 -16.32 -9.62
C ALA A 186 -11.28 -16.53 -10.19
N LEU A 187 -12.16 -15.54 -10.06
CA LEU A 187 -13.51 -15.56 -10.60
C LEU A 187 -13.49 -15.58 -12.13
N VAL A 188 -12.66 -14.75 -12.77
CA VAL A 188 -12.49 -14.77 -14.23
C VAL A 188 -12.04 -16.16 -14.69
N VAL A 189 -11.01 -16.74 -14.05
CA VAL A 189 -10.53 -18.09 -14.39
C VAL A 189 -11.64 -19.13 -14.22
N LEU A 190 -12.43 -19.07 -13.14
CA LEU A 190 -13.56 -19.98 -12.92
C LEU A 190 -14.62 -19.86 -14.00
N VAL A 191 -15.00 -18.63 -14.38
CA VAL A 191 -15.98 -18.40 -15.44
C VAL A 191 -15.52 -19.03 -16.75
N PHE A 192 -14.28 -18.80 -17.16
CA PHE A 192 -13.72 -19.44 -18.37
C PHE A 192 -13.66 -20.97 -18.26
N THR A 193 -13.31 -21.50 -17.09
CA THR A 193 -13.30 -22.95 -16.84
C THR A 193 -14.69 -23.56 -17.03
N VAL A 194 -15.73 -22.91 -16.49
CA VAL A 194 -17.12 -23.35 -16.63
C VAL A 194 -17.59 -23.29 -18.09
N PHE A 195 -17.30 -22.19 -18.80
CA PHE A 195 -17.62 -22.08 -20.23
C PHE A 195 -16.94 -23.17 -21.06
N HIS A 196 -15.65 -23.42 -20.82
CA HIS A 196 -14.91 -24.47 -21.50
C HIS A 196 -15.50 -25.86 -21.24
N HIS A 197 -15.83 -26.14 -19.97
CA HIS A 197 -16.49 -27.38 -19.59
C HIS A 197 -17.78 -27.58 -20.39
N PHE A 198 -18.67 -26.59 -20.41
CA PHE A 198 -19.95 -26.69 -21.15
C PHE A 198 -19.76 -26.84 -22.67
N ASN A 199 -18.79 -26.14 -23.27
CA ASN A 199 -18.51 -26.27 -24.70
C ASN A 199 -18.05 -27.70 -25.05
N ASN A 200 -17.25 -28.33 -24.19
CA ASN A 200 -16.81 -29.71 -24.39
C ASN A 200 -17.95 -30.73 -24.21
N PHE A 201 -18.97 -30.39 -23.42
CA PHE A 201 -20.13 -31.26 -23.17
C PHE A 201 -21.19 -31.26 -24.28
N ASN A 202 -21.16 -30.31 -25.21
CA ASN A 202 -22.19 -30.18 -26.25
C ASN A 202 -21.62 -30.47 -27.66
N PRO A 203 -21.29 -31.74 -28.00
CA PRO A 203 -20.69 -32.10 -29.29
C PRO A 203 -21.68 -32.05 -30.48
N THR A 204 -22.88 -31.50 -30.31
CA THR A 204 -24.02 -31.66 -31.23
C THR A 204 -23.92 -30.92 -32.57
N HIS A 205 -22.81 -30.22 -32.86
CA HIS A 205 -22.61 -29.51 -34.13
C HIS A 205 -21.27 -29.79 -34.84
N ALA A 206 -20.55 -30.85 -34.47
CA ALA A 206 -19.41 -31.30 -35.26
C ALA A 206 -19.88 -32.25 -36.39
N SER A 207 -20.43 -31.68 -37.46
CA SER A 207 -20.70 -32.34 -38.74
C SER A 207 -20.32 -31.43 -39.90
#